data_AF-A0A9P0Z915-F1
#
_entry.id   AF-A0A9P0Z915-F1
#
_cell.length_a   1.000
_cell.length_b   1.000
_cell.length_c   1.000
_cell.angle_alpha   90.00
_cell.angle_beta   90.00
_cell.angle_gamma   90.00
#
_symmetry.space_group_name_H-M   'P 1'
#
loop_
_entity.id
_entity.type
_entity.pdbx_description
1 polymer ?
#
loop_
_entity_poly.entity_id
_entity_poly.type
_entity_poly.pdbx_seq_one_letter_code
_entity_poly.pdbx_strand_id
1 'polypeptide(L)'
;MAAKQELCSNYVMRKPEGAAASFFSFLGFLISSDRLKTRDLFDSPAETATGRLRFRTRFLVLVSVIVKNVLIYLKAPLAWLGSSLEIFLNYPSFNGGYVRLILNFLTGNMVMPETTSENFRSFLAILDKRFNLDPDIKNGDSRYTPLLSVMAAKLSYENKAFVQKVITNNWKMDFLEFKNFQCG
;
A
#
# COMPACT_ATOMS: atom_id res chain seq x y z
N MET A 1 30.53 5.74 18.12
CA MET A 1 30.38 7.16 17.75
C MET A 1 29.98 7.19 16.28
N ALA A 2 28.69 7.32 15.98
CA ALA A 2 28.20 7.38 14.61
C ALA A 2 28.10 8.84 14.17
N ALA A 3 28.76 9.15 13.06
CA ALA A 3 28.78 10.47 12.44
C ALA A 3 27.33 10.92 12.14
N LYS A 4 26.91 12.00 12.82
CA LYS A 4 25.69 12.74 12.49
C LYS A 4 25.88 13.35 11.11
N GLN A 5 25.36 12.69 10.07
CA GLN A 5 25.09 13.37 8.81
C GLN A 5 24.16 14.54 9.10
N GLU A 6 24.56 15.74 8.65
CA GLU A 6 23.81 16.98 8.71
C GLU A 6 22.57 16.92 7.82
N LEU A 7 21.63 16.05 8.18
CA LEU A 7 20.36 15.91 7.49
C LEU A 7 19.40 16.92 8.11
N CYS A 8 19.34 18.10 7.49
CA CYS A 8 18.48 19.24 7.81
C CYS A 8 18.58 19.77 9.26
N SER A 9 19.18 20.94 9.44
CA SER A 9 19.20 21.66 10.74
C SER A 9 17.80 21.99 11.30
N ASN A 10 16.75 21.90 10.47
CA ASN A 10 15.37 22.20 10.81
C ASN A 10 14.48 20.96 10.63
N TYR A 11 14.44 20.07 11.63
CA TYR A 11 13.48 18.96 11.64
C TYR A 11 12.62 18.96 12.90
N VAL A 12 11.44 18.37 12.76
CA VAL A 12 10.44 18.19 13.83
C VAL A 12 10.01 16.73 13.78
N MET A 13 10.54 15.90 14.67
CA MET A 13 10.29 14.46 14.68
C MET A 13 9.39 14.09 15.86
N ARG A 14 8.27 13.39 15.63
CA ARG A 14 7.32 13.01 16.70
C ARG A 14 7.81 11.78 17.45
N LYS A 15 7.89 11.83 18.78
CA LYS A 15 8.22 10.65 19.61
C LYS A 15 7.13 9.57 19.49
N PRO A 16 7.50 8.29 19.25
CA PRO A 16 6.52 7.21 19.09
C PRO A 16 5.83 6.79 20.39
N GLU A 17 6.44 7.05 21.55
CA GLU A 17 5.99 6.52 22.86
C GLU A 17 4.83 7.30 23.50
N GLY A 18 4.49 8.49 22.98
CA GLY A 18 3.39 9.34 23.49
C GLY A 18 2.04 9.13 22.78
N ALA A 19 1.78 7.96 22.20
CA ALA A 19 0.59 7.69 21.39
C ALA A 19 -0.76 7.86 22.14
N ALA A 20 -0.72 7.89 23.48
CA ALA A 20 -1.89 8.15 24.33
C ALA A 20 -2.12 9.64 24.65
N ALA A 21 -1.34 10.57 24.08
CA ALA A 21 -1.63 12.00 24.18
C ALA A 21 -2.88 12.33 23.35
N SER A 22 -4.01 12.29 24.05
CA SER A 22 -5.38 12.49 23.55
C SER A 22 -5.54 13.70 22.64
N PHE A 23 -6.47 13.65 21.68
CA PHE A 23 -6.88 14.72 20.75
C PHE A 23 -6.93 16.12 21.41
N PHE A 24 -7.35 16.19 22.67
CA PHE A 24 -7.43 17.43 23.47
C PHE A 24 -6.08 18.10 23.75
N SER A 25 -4.99 17.34 23.81
CA SER A 25 -3.64 17.89 23.97
C SER A 25 -3.19 18.70 22.74
N PHE A 26 -3.61 18.27 21.54
CA PHE A 26 -3.35 18.96 20.28
C PHE A 26 -4.24 20.20 20.10
N LEU A 27 -5.51 20.13 20.53
CA LEU A 27 -6.37 21.31 20.56
C LEU A 27 -5.81 22.39 21.50
N GLY A 28 -5.23 21.97 22.62
CA GLY A 28 -4.46 22.83 23.53
C GLY A 28 -3.27 23.51 22.84
N PHE A 29 -2.51 22.82 21.99
CA PHE A 29 -1.37 23.39 21.24
C PHE A 29 -1.78 24.53 20.28
N LEU A 30 -3.02 24.54 19.80
CA LEU A 30 -3.54 25.60 18.93
C LEU A 30 -3.97 26.84 19.72
N ILE A 31 -4.41 26.65 20.97
CA ILE A 31 -4.96 27.68 21.86
C ILE A 31 -3.89 28.29 22.77
N SER A 32 -2.95 27.50 23.31
CA SER A 32 -1.91 27.98 24.21
C SER A 32 -0.56 28.12 23.52
N SER A 33 0.07 29.29 23.69
CA SER A 33 1.43 29.55 23.18
C SER A 33 2.54 28.91 24.04
N ASP A 34 2.19 28.01 24.94
CA ASP A 34 3.08 27.58 26.00
C ASP A 34 4.08 26.51 25.51
N ARG A 35 5.37 26.83 25.60
CA ARG A 35 6.49 26.10 24.97
C ARG A 35 6.74 24.71 25.56
N LEU A 36 6.15 24.41 26.71
CA LEU A 36 6.48 23.24 27.52
C LEU A 36 5.84 21.93 27.03
N LYS A 37 4.62 21.97 26.47
CA LYS A 37 3.94 20.75 25.97
C LYS A 37 4.46 20.26 24.61
N THR A 38 5.14 21.13 23.86
CA THR A 38 5.61 20.80 22.50
C THR A 38 6.87 19.92 22.51
N ARG A 39 7.70 19.99 23.57
CA ARG A 39 8.96 19.23 23.69
C ARG A 39 8.75 17.75 24.02
N ASP A 40 7.63 17.41 24.68
CA ASP A 40 7.25 16.01 24.91
C ASP A 40 6.76 15.33 23.63
N LEU A 41 6.16 16.10 22.72
CA LEU A 41 5.55 15.57 21.49
C LEU A 41 6.51 15.58 20.30
N PHE A 42 7.47 16.50 20.26
CA PHE A 42 8.36 16.70 19.12
C PHE A 42 9.81 16.90 19.55
N ASP A 43 10.72 16.14 18.93
CA ASP A 43 12.16 16.34 18.99
C ASP A 43 12.56 17.41 17.95
N SER A 44 13.13 18.51 18.42
CA SER A 44 13.63 19.60 17.56
C SER A 44 14.80 20.33 18.24
N PRO A 45 15.87 20.67 17.50
CA PRO A 45 17.01 21.39 18.06
C PRO A 45 16.61 22.78 18.58
N ALA A 46 17.21 23.17 19.71
CA ALA A 46 16.83 24.35 20.51
C ALA A 46 16.97 25.69 19.76
N GLU A 47 17.78 25.74 18.70
CA GLU A 47 18.09 26.95 17.94
C GLU A 47 16.97 27.37 16.98
N THR A 48 16.11 26.45 16.56
CA THR A 48 14.94 26.72 15.70
C THR A 48 13.70 27.20 16.44
N ALA A 49 13.68 27.08 17.77
CA ALA A 49 12.48 27.29 18.60
C ALA A 49 12.35 28.72 19.16
N THR A 50 13.12 29.68 18.65
CA THR A 50 13.21 31.06 19.16
C THR A 50 12.39 32.09 18.38
N GLY A 51 11.73 31.71 17.29
CA GLY A 51 10.72 32.55 16.62
C GLY A 51 9.30 32.21 17.08
N ARG A 52 8.47 33.21 17.37
CA ARG A 52 7.01 33.05 17.55
C ARG A 52 6.43 32.41 16.28
N LEU A 53 6.33 31.07 16.24
CA LEU A 53 5.75 30.35 15.10
C LEU A 53 4.40 30.98 14.77
N ARG A 54 4.27 31.51 13.55
CA ARG A 54 3.06 32.18 13.07
C ARG A 54 1.90 31.19 13.22
N PHE A 55 0.72 31.70 13.58
CA PHE A 55 -0.50 30.89 13.77
C PHE A 55 -0.72 29.89 12.61
N ARG A 56 -0.43 30.32 11.38
CA ARG A 56 -0.47 29.48 10.17
C ARG A 56 0.37 28.20 10.28
N THR A 57 1.60 28.27 10.78
CA THR A 57 2.48 27.10 10.89
C THR A 57 1.98 26.14 11.97
N ARG A 58 1.47 26.64 13.10
CA ARG A 58 0.86 25.80 14.16
C ARG A 58 -0.40 25.09 13.65
N PHE A 59 -1.22 25.80 12.89
CA PHE A 59 -2.41 25.24 12.25
C PHE A 59 -2.03 24.14 11.25
N LEU A 60 -1.02 24.34 10.40
CA LEU A 60 -0.56 23.31 9.45
C LEU A 60 -0.02 22.06 10.15
N VAL A 61 0.74 22.22 11.25
CA VAL A 61 1.21 21.07 12.06
C VAL A 61 0.03 20.33 12.70
N LEU A 62 -0.99 21.03 13.18
CA LEU A 62 -2.18 20.39 13.72
C LEU A 62 -2.94 19.60 12.64
N VAL A 63 -3.20 20.23 11.48
CA VAL A 63 -3.87 19.56 10.36
C VAL A 63 -3.10 18.32 9.90
N SER A 64 -1.77 18.39 9.79
CA SER A 64 -0.97 17.23 9.38
C SER A 64 -1.02 16.09 10.40
N VAL A 65 -1.04 16.40 11.71
CA VAL A 65 -1.21 15.39 12.77
C VAL A 65 -2.61 14.76 12.71
N ILE A 66 -3.66 15.56 12.51
CA ILE A 66 -5.03 15.06 12.36
C ILE A 66 -5.12 14.12 11.17
N VAL A 67 -4.63 14.55 10.00
CA VAL A 67 -4.59 13.74 8.78
C VAL A 67 -3.83 12.43 9.02
N LYS A 68 -2.65 12.48 9.67
CA LYS A 68 -1.89 11.27 10.03
C LYS A 68 -2.72 10.32 10.90
N ASN A 69 -3.42 10.85 11.90
CA ASN A 69 -4.22 10.03 12.81
C ASN A 69 -5.41 9.38 12.10
N VAL A 70 -6.07 10.13 11.21
CA VAL A 70 -7.14 9.61 10.34
C VAL A 70 -6.59 8.51 9.42
N LEU A 71 -5.44 8.71 8.78
CA LEU A 71 -4.82 7.70 7.92
C LEU A 71 -4.43 6.43 8.69
N ILE A 72 -3.92 6.55 9.92
CA ILE A 72 -3.61 5.40 10.78
C ILE A 72 -4.90 4.64 11.14
N TYR A 73 -5.96 5.37 11.50
CA TYR A 73 -7.26 4.77 11.81
C TYR A 73 -7.85 4.05 10.59
N LEU A 74 -7.70 4.63 9.39
CA LEU A 74 -8.19 4.06 8.14
C LEU A 74 -7.33 2.89 7.63
N LYS A 75 -6.10 2.69 8.13
CA LYS A 75 -5.20 1.63 7.64
C LYS A 75 -5.86 0.25 7.70
N ALA A 76 -6.40 -0.13 8.86
CA ALA A 76 -7.02 -1.44 9.06
C ALA A 76 -8.31 -1.65 8.22
N PRO A 77 -9.31 -0.74 8.24
CA PRO A 77 -10.51 -0.93 7.44
C PRO A 77 -10.21 -0.88 5.93
N LEU A 78 -9.21 -0.10 5.49
CA LEU A 78 -8.84 -0.06 4.08
C LEU A 78 -8.14 -1.36 3.63
N ALA A 79 -7.31 -1.96 4.49
CA ALA A 79 -6.71 -3.27 4.22
C ALA A 79 -7.79 -4.36 4.12
N TRP A 80 -8.74 -4.37 5.06
CA TRP A 80 -9.87 -5.29 5.02
C TRP A 80 -10.76 -5.10 3.78
N LEU A 81 -11.03 -3.84 3.41
CA LEU A 81 -11.80 -3.51 2.20
C LEU A 81 -11.07 -3.99 0.94
N GLY A 82 -9.76 -3.78 0.85
CA GLY A 82 -8.94 -4.27 -0.26
C GLY A 82 -9.03 -5.79 -0.41
N SER A 83 -8.79 -6.55 0.67
CA SER A 83 -8.89 -8.00 0.64
C SER A 83 -10.31 -8.50 0.30
N SER A 84 -11.33 -7.85 0.85
CA SER A 84 -12.73 -8.19 0.58
C SER A 84 -13.10 -7.93 -0.89
N LEU A 85 -12.64 -6.82 -1.46
CA LEU A 85 -12.85 -6.50 -2.87
C LEU A 85 -12.15 -7.49 -3.79
N GLU A 86 -10.92 -7.92 -3.47
CA GLU A 86 -10.22 -8.92 -4.27
C GLU A 86 -10.95 -10.27 -4.26
N ILE A 87 -11.38 -10.75 -3.09
CA ILE A 87 -12.19 -11.98 -3.01
C ILE A 87 -13.50 -11.82 -3.78
N PHE A 88 -14.20 -10.70 -3.58
CA PHE A 88 -15.46 -10.40 -4.26
C PHE A 88 -15.32 -10.47 -5.79
N LEU A 89 -14.28 -9.83 -6.34
CA LEU A 89 -14.05 -9.78 -7.78
C LEU A 89 -13.58 -11.12 -8.38
N ASN A 90 -13.06 -12.04 -7.56
CA ASN A 90 -12.65 -13.38 -8.00
C ASN A 90 -13.79 -14.41 -7.94
N TYR A 91 -14.91 -14.18 -7.26
CA TYR A 91 -16.02 -15.15 -7.25
C TYR A 91 -16.48 -15.62 -8.64
N PRO A 92 -16.65 -14.72 -9.64
CA PRO A 92 -17.03 -15.14 -10.98
C PRO A 92 -16.02 -16.09 -11.64
N SER A 93 -14.71 -15.90 -11.43
CA SER A 93 -13.70 -16.77 -12.07
C SER A 93 -13.73 -18.19 -11.50
N PHE A 94 -13.98 -18.35 -10.20
CA PHE A 94 -14.07 -19.65 -9.53
C PHE A 94 -15.41 -20.37 -9.75
N ASN A 95 -16.48 -19.64 -10.08
CA ASN A 95 -17.82 -20.20 -10.25
C ASN A 95 -18.25 -20.32 -11.72
N GLY A 96 -17.35 -20.09 -12.68
CA GLY A 96 -17.64 -20.25 -14.11
C GLY A 96 -18.44 -19.09 -14.74
N GLY A 97 -18.28 -17.88 -14.21
CA GLY A 97 -18.87 -16.63 -14.72
C GLY A 97 -19.98 -16.06 -13.84
N TYR A 98 -20.42 -14.84 -14.14
CA TYR A 98 -21.41 -14.11 -13.34
C TYR A 98 -22.78 -14.81 -13.27
N VAL A 99 -23.26 -15.34 -14.40
CA VAL A 99 -24.57 -16.03 -14.46
C VAL A 99 -24.55 -17.29 -13.60
N ARG A 100 -23.51 -18.12 -13.76
CA ARG A 100 -23.36 -19.35 -12.97
C ARG A 100 -23.09 -19.05 -11.49
N LEU A 101 -22.41 -17.96 -11.17
CA LEU A 101 -22.26 -17.49 -9.79
C LEU A 101 -23.61 -17.22 -9.12
N ILE A 102 -24.53 -16.52 -9.80
CA ILE A 102 -25.88 -16.25 -9.28
C ILE A 102 -26.65 -17.57 -9.08
N LEU A 103 -26.57 -18.49 -10.04
CA LEU A 103 -27.23 -19.81 -9.92
C LEU A 103 -26.64 -20.65 -8.78
N ASN A 104 -25.32 -20.66 -8.62
CA ASN A 104 -24.63 -21.36 -7.54
C ASN A 104 -24.96 -20.74 -6.18
N PHE A 105 -25.13 -19.42 -6.10
CA PHE A 105 -25.59 -18.74 -4.90
C PHE A 105 -27.01 -19.19 -4.50
N LEU A 106 -27.93 -19.25 -5.46
CA LEU A 106 -29.32 -19.70 -5.22
C LEU A 106 -29.41 -21.19 -4.87
N THR A 107 -28.50 -22.00 -5.42
CA THR A 107 -28.48 -23.47 -5.21
C THR A 107 -27.63 -23.88 -4.00
N GLY A 108 -26.89 -22.95 -3.38
CA GLY A 108 -25.99 -23.22 -2.25
C GLY A 108 -24.66 -23.89 -2.62
N ASN A 109 -24.34 -24.01 -3.90
CA ASN A 109 -23.11 -24.64 -4.42
C ASN A 109 -22.01 -23.62 -4.75
N MET A 110 -21.90 -22.55 -3.95
CA MET A 110 -20.91 -21.49 -4.20
C MET A 110 -19.51 -21.92 -3.79
N VAL A 111 -18.56 -21.82 -4.72
CA VAL A 111 -17.13 -22.08 -4.46
C VAL A 111 -16.46 -20.79 -4.00
N MET A 112 -15.82 -20.84 -2.84
CA MET A 112 -15.03 -19.73 -2.29
C MET A 112 -13.70 -19.56 -3.04
N PRO A 113 -13.32 -18.35 -3.45
CA PRO A 113 -12.03 -18.09 -4.09
C PRO A 113 -10.86 -18.42 -3.16
N GLU A 114 -9.92 -19.22 -3.65
CA GLU A 114 -8.70 -19.56 -2.92
C GLU A 114 -7.56 -18.61 -3.35
N THR A 115 -6.99 -17.85 -2.41
CA THR A 115 -5.98 -16.80 -2.70
C THR A 115 -4.66 -17.36 -3.25
N THR A 116 -4.35 -18.62 -2.94
CA THR A 116 -3.15 -19.34 -3.38
C THR A 116 -3.30 -20.01 -4.74
N SER A 117 -4.50 -20.01 -5.32
CA SER A 117 -4.77 -20.64 -6.59
C SER A 117 -4.21 -19.84 -7.77
N GLU A 118 -3.82 -20.56 -8.83
CA GLU A 118 -3.42 -19.97 -10.11
C GLU A 118 -4.53 -19.20 -10.85
N ASN A 119 -5.78 -19.33 -10.39
CA ASN A 119 -6.92 -18.62 -10.96
C ASN A 119 -7.30 -17.37 -10.16
N PHE A 120 -6.72 -17.20 -8.97
CA PHE A 120 -6.89 -15.99 -8.19
C PHE A 120 -6.06 -14.85 -8.79
N ARG A 121 -6.68 -13.68 -8.89
CA ARG A 121 -6.10 -12.48 -9.50
C ARG A 121 -6.16 -11.35 -8.49
N SER A 122 -5.06 -10.61 -8.34
CA SER A 122 -5.10 -9.35 -7.58
C SER A 122 -6.05 -8.36 -8.25
N PHE A 123 -6.40 -7.29 -7.53
CA PHE A 123 -7.17 -6.19 -8.10
C PHE A 123 -6.53 -5.63 -9.40
N LEU A 124 -5.20 -5.54 -9.45
CA LEU A 124 -4.47 -5.04 -10.63
C LEU A 124 -4.58 -6.00 -11.83
N ALA A 125 -4.57 -7.32 -11.59
CA ALA A 125 -4.77 -8.31 -12.65
C ALA A 125 -6.19 -8.36 -13.21
N ILE A 126 -7.17 -7.89 -12.45
CA ILE A 126 -8.54 -7.75 -12.93
C ILE A 126 -8.70 -6.49 -13.78
N LEU A 127 -8.08 -5.37 -13.37
CA LEU A 127 -8.07 -4.11 -14.10
C LEU A 127 -7.34 -4.21 -15.43
N ASP A 128 -6.14 -4.76 -15.43
CA ASP A 128 -5.37 -4.98 -16.65
C ASP A 128 -5.28 -6.48 -16.95
N LYS A 129 -5.89 -6.92 -18.05
CA LYS A 129 -5.94 -8.33 -18.43
C LYS A 129 -4.79 -8.76 -19.34
N ARG A 130 -3.90 -7.83 -19.72
CA ARG A 130 -2.77 -8.11 -20.60
C ARG A 130 -1.67 -8.82 -19.82
N PHE A 131 -1.46 -10.10 -20.12
CA PHE A 131 -0.39 -10.92 -19.56
C PHE A 131 0.48 -11.57 -20.62
N ASN A 132 0.15 -11.42 -21.89
CA ASN A 132 0.92 -12.01 -22.98
C ASN A 132 1.93 -10.99 -23.49
N LEU A 133 3.16 -11.44 -23.68
CA LEU A 133 4.13 -10.70 -24.49
C LEU A 133 3.75 -10.89 -25.96
N ASP A 134 3.86 -9.81 -26.72
CA ASP A 134 3.63 -9.87 -28.16
C ASP A 134 4.69 -10.77 -28.81
N PRO A 135 4.31 -11.86 -29.51
CA PRO A 135 5.27 -12.77 -30.13
C PRO A 135 6.13 -12.10 -31.21
N ASP A 136 5.68 -10.97 -31.78
CA ASP A 136 6.43 -10.23 -32.80
C ASP A 136 7.59 -9.44 -32.19
N ILE A 137 7.52 -9.11 -30.89
CA ILE A 137 8.56 -8.38 -30.17
C ILE A 137 9.52 -9.39 -29.55
N LYS A 138 10.62 -9.67 -30.27
CA LYS A 138 11.65 -10.63 -29.86
C LYS A 138 12.71 -10.01 -28.96
N ASN A 139 13.42 -10.87 -28.24
CA ASN A 139 14.62 -10.48 -27.51
C ASN A 139 15.66 -9.87 -28.48
N GLY A 140 16.09 -8.64 -28.21
CA GLY A 140 16.92 -7.83 -29.11
C GLY A 140 16.20 -6.63 -29.73
N ASP A 141 14.86 -6.59 -29.70
CA ASP A 141 14.11 -5.37 -30.02
C ASP A 141 14.23 -4.37 -28.84
N SER A 142 14.48 -3.11 -29.15
CA SER A 142 14.44 -1.98 -28.21
C SER A 142 13.18 -1.93 -27.33
N ARG A 143 12.05 -2.44 -27.84
CA ARG A 143 10.75 -2.47 -27.17
C ARG A 143 10.56 -3.66 -26.23
N TYR A 144 11.38 -4.70 -26.36
CA TYR A 144 11.22 -5.94 -25.60
C TYR A 144 11.45 -5.72 -24.11
N THR A 145 12.60 -5.15 -23.74
CA THR A 145 12.96 -4.88 -22.34
C THR A 145 11.93 -4.02 -21.61
N PRO A 146 11.49 -2.84 -22.12
CA PRO A 146 10.50 -2.04 -21.41
C PRO A 146 9.16 -2.75 -21.28
N LEU A 147 8.70 -3.48 -22.31
CA LEU A 147 7.45 -4.24 -22.24
C LEU A 147 7.53 -5.34 -21.17
N LEU A 148 8.60 -6.13 -21.18
CA LEU A 148 8.85 -7.17 -20.19
C LEU A 148 8.92 -6.59 -18.78
N SER A 149 9.61 -5.46 -18.58
CA SER A 149 9.71 -4.78 -17.30
C SER A 149 8.35 -4.32 -16.76
N VAL A 150 7.49 -3.74 -17.61
CA VAL A 150 6.12 -3.34 -17.21
C VAL A 150 5.30 -4.55 -16.78
N MET A 151 5.37 -5.63 -17.56
CA MET A 151 4.61 -6.85 -17.28
C MET A 151 5.12 -7.57 -16.03
N ALA A 152 6.44 -7.59 -15.80
CA ALA A 152 7.05 -8.12 -14.60
C ALA A 152 6.71 -7.29 -13.35
N ALA A 153 6.72 -5.95 -13.46
CA ALA A 153 6.31 -5.07 -12.37
C ALA A 153 4.86 -5.33 -11.95
N LYS A 154 3.96 -5.55 -12.92
CA LYS A 154 2.59 -5.96 -12.65
C LYS A 154 2.50 -7.33 -11.96
N LEU A 155 3.23 -8.34 -12.46
CA LEU A 155 3.24 -9.69 -11.87
C LEU A 155 3.73 -9.70 -10.42
N SER A 156 4.52 -8.71 -9.99
CA SER A 156 5.00 -8.61 -8.60
C SER A 156 3.88 -8.49 -7.55
N TYR A 157 2.67 -8.12 -7.96
CA TYR A 157 1.50 -8.03 -7.09
C TYR A 157 0.68 -9.32 -7.01
N GLU A 158 1.00 -10.33 -7.83
CA GLU A 158 0.23 -11.56 -7.95
C GLU A 158 0.76 -12.68 -7.05
N ASN A 159 -0.09 -13.68 -6.81
CA ASN A 159 0.32 -14.86 -6.05
C ASN A 159 1.31 -15.73 -6.85
N LYS A 160 2.08 -16.56 -6.13
CA LYS A 160 3.10 -17.44 -6.71
C LYS A 160 2.57 -18.34 -7.83
N ALA A 161 1.40 -18.97 -7.63
CA ALA A 161 0.85 -19.92 -8.59
C ALA A 161 0.45 -19.24 -9.90
N PHE A 162 -0.15 -18.04 -9.81
CA PHE A 162 -0.48 -17.21 -10.96
C PHE A 162 0.79 -16.74 -11.70
N VAL A 163 1.79 -16.26 -10.98
CA VAL A 163 3.07 -15.82 -11.58
C VAL A 163 3.74 -16.96 -12.32
N GLN A 164 3.83 -18.14 -11.69
CA GLN A 164 4.42 -19.32 -12.30
C GLN A 164 3.66 -19.70 -13.58
N LYS A 165 2.32 -19.73 -13.55
CA LYS A 165 1.48 -19.99 -14.73
C LYS A 165 1.74 -19.01 -15.86
N VAL A 166 1.84 -17.71 -15.61
CA VAL A 166 2.08 -16.72 -16.66
C VAL A 166 3.47 -16.88 -17.27
N ILE A 167 4.50 -17.06 -16.45
CA ILE A 167 5.89 -17.18 -16.93
C ILE A 167 6.06 -18.45 -17.79
N THR A 168 5.59 -19.59 -17.30
CA THR A 168 5.75 -20.86 -18.02
C THR A 168 4.82 -20.99 -19.21
N ASN A 169 3.53 -20.70 -19.02
CA ASN A 169 2.52 -20.99 -20.05
C ASN A 169 2.39 -19.86 -21.07
N ASN A 170 2.46 -18.60 -20.64
CA ASN A 170 2.23 -17.46 -21.52
C ASN A 170 3.54 -16.94 -22.13
N TRP A 171 4.60 -16.79 -21.33
CA TRP A 171 5.88 -16.25 -21.82
C TRP A 171 6.85 -17.32 -22.31
N LYS A 172 6.55 -18.61 -22.04
CA LYS A 172 7.41 -19.75 -22.40
C LYS A 172 8.83 -19.60 -21.84
N MET A 173 8.93 -19.09 -20.61
CA MET A 173 10.17 -18.89 -19.89
C MET A 173 10.27 -19.83 -18.68
N ASP A 174 11.49 -20.07 -18.22
CA ASP A 174 11.74 -20.87 -17.03
C ASP A 174 11.46 -20.05 -15.76
N PHE A 175 10.56 -20.56 -14.93
CA PHE A 175 10.28 -19.99 -13.62
C PHE A 175 11.36 -20.45 -12.62
N LEU A 176 12.11 -19.49 -12.08
CA LEU A 176 13.25 -19.79 -11.19
C LEU A 176 12.83 -19.75 -9.70
N GLU A 177 12.38 -18.58 -9.23
CA GLU A 177 12.08 -18.34 -7.82
C GLU A 177 10.96 -17.30 -7.70
N PHE A 178 10.18 -17.38 -6.62
CA PHE A 178 9.23 -16.35 -6.23
C PHE A 178 9.55 -15.83 -4.84
N LYS A 179 9.66 -14.51 -4.72
CA LYS A 179 9.86 -13.81 -3.45
C LYS A 179 8.59 -13.05 -3.11
N ASN A 180 8.04 -13.32 -1.93
CA ASN A 180 6.89 -12.60 -1.44
C ASN A 180 7.36 -11.32 -0.74
N PHE A 181 6.90 -10.17 -1.23
CA PHE A 181 7.19 -8.85 -0.65
C PHE A 181 5.96 -8.23 0.04
N GLN A 182 4.82 -8.93 0.06
CA GLN A 182 3.63 -8.47 0.75
C GLN A 182 3.81 -8.69 2.26
N CYS A 183 3.84 -7.61 3.04
CA CYS A 183 3.72 -7.70 4.49
C CYS A 183 2.25 -8.01 4.83
N GLY A 184 2.01 -9.15 5.48
CA GLY A 184 0.72 -9.51 6.08
C GLY A 184 0.36 -8.65 7.27
#